data_AF-A0A1I5NA02-F1
#
_entry.id   AF-A0A1I5NA02-F1
#
_cell.length_a   1.000
_cell.length_b   1.000
_cell.length_c   1.000
_cell.angle_alpha   90.00
_cell.angle_beta   90.00
_cell.angle_gamma   90.00
#
_symmetry.space_group_name_H-M   'P 1'
#
loop_
_entity.id
_entity.type
_entity.pdbx_description
1 polymer ?
#
loop_
_entity_poly.entity_id
_entity_poly.type
_entity_poly.pdbx_seq_one_letter_code
_entity_poly.pdbx_strand_id
1 'polypeptide(L)'
;MADARPDRIAVRGLTAHAHHGVYGFERENGQTFSVDAVLEVDTAPAAATDDLALTVDYAELAQRLHAVLTGEPVDLLETLCRRLADVCLADPLVQAAEITVHKPQADLGVPFDDVTVTIRREKAGGPASTHGSQARRGPLGQADEARDADG
;
A
#
# COMPACT_ATOMS: atom_id res chain seq x y z
N MET A 1 -23.57 1.79 12.86
CA MET A 1 -22.53 0.98 12.20
C MET A 1 -21.29 1.84 12.22
N ALA A 2 -20.31 1.49 13.05
CA ALA A 2 -19.08 2.27 13.16
C ALA A 2 -18.39 2.27 11.79
N ASP A 3 -17.93 3.44 11.37
CA ASP A 3 -17.18 3.68 10.15
C ASP A 3 -15.95 2.78 10.15
N ALA A 4 -15.98 1.68 9.39
CA ALA A 4 -14.93 0.66 9.37
C ALA A 4 -13.74 1.12 8.50
N ARG A 5 -13.23 2.31 8.76
CA ARG A 5 -11.95 2.75 8.19
C ARG A 5 -10.83 2.16 9.04
N PRO A 6 -9.84 1.49 8.43
CA PRO A 6 -8.67 1.01 9.18
C PRO A 6 -7.92 2.20 9.78
N ASP A 7 -7.37 2.01 10.97
CA ASP A 7 -6.52 3.00 11.62
C ASP A 7 -5.23 3.19 10.83
N ARG A 8 -4.60 4.36 10.97
CA ARG A 8 -3.42 4.72 10.19
C ARG A 8 -2.25 5.14 11.07
N ILE A 9 -1.10 4.53 10.84
CA ILE A 9 0.19 4.93 11.39
C ILE A 9 1.01 5.55 10.26
N ALA A 10 1.53 6.76 10.46
CA ALA A 10 2.29 7.48 9.44
C ALA A 10 3.70 7.81 9.93
N VAL A 11 4.71 7.37 9.19
CA VAL A 11 6.11 7.80 9.31
C VAL A 11 6.38 8.74 8.13
N ARG A 12 6.74 9.99 8.41
CA ARG A 12 6.93 11.02 7.37
C ARG A 12 8.31 11.63 7.42
N GLY A 13 8.82 12.05 6.28
CA GLY A 13 10.08 12.76 6.15
C GLY A 13 11.31 11.90 6.43
N LEU A 14 11.22 10.58 6.22
CA LEU A 14 12.39 9.71 6.33
C LEU A 14 13.36 10.05 5.20
N THR A 15 14.47 10.71 5.52
CA THR A 15 15.44 11.18 4.54
C THR A 15 16.66 10.28 4.46
N ALA A 16 17.20 10.13 3.26
CA ALA A 16 18.52 9.55 3.06
C ALA A 16 19.17 10.07 1.79
N HIS A 17 20.51 10.04 1.79
CA HIS A 17 21.28 10.24 0.57
C HIS A 17 21.41 8.91 -0.16
N ALA A 18 20.96 8.85 -1.41
CA ALA A 18 20.96 7.62 -2.20
C ALA A 18 21.27 7.87 -3.67
N HIS A 19 21.60 6.80 -4.38
CA HIS A 19 22.11 6.83 -5.75
C HIS A 19 21.07 6.30 -6.76
N HIS A 20 19.79 6.62 -6.56
CA HIS A 20 18.72 6.20 -7.47
C HIS A 20 18.57 7.16 -8.64
N GLY A 21 18.30 6.62 -9.82
CA GLY A 21 18.13 7.40 -11.04
C GLY A 21 18.52 6.64 -12.30
N VAL A 22 17.94 7.04 -13.43
CA VAL A 22 18.21 6.46 -14.75
C VAL A 22 19.53 6.99 -15.30
N TYR A 23 19.87 8.24 -14.97
CA TYR A 23 21.04 8.89 -15.54
C TYR A 23 22.31 8.59 -14.73
N GLY A 24 23.43 8.36 -15.42
CA GLY A 24 24.70 8.02 -14.78
C GLY A 24 25.18 9.04 -13.74
N PHE A 25 24.95 10.34 -13.99
CA PHE A 25 25.33 11.41 -13.05
C PHE A 25 24.53 11.38 -11.73
N GLU A 26 23.28 10.91 -11.76
CA GLU A 26 22.45 10.75 -10.55
C GLU A 26 22.99 9.62 -9.68
N ARG A 27 23.50 8.57 -10.32
CA ARG A 27 24.08 7.41 -9.64
C ARG A 27 25.48 7.70 -9.10
N GLU A 28 26.24 8.58 -9.75
CA GLU A 28 27.58 8.96 -9.30
C GLU A 28 27.53 9.94 -8.12
N ASN A 29 26.76 11.02 -8.23
CA ASN A 29 26.71 12.05 -7.20
C ASN A 29 25.75 11.71 -6.06
N GLY A 30 24.70 10.95 -6.35
CA GLY A 30 23.59 10.74 -5.43
C GLY A 30 22.78 12.01 -5.19
N GLN A 31 21.64 11.84 -4.52
CA GLN A 31 20.76 12.94 -4.15
C GLN A 31 19.98 12.57 -2.88
N THR A 32 19.37 13.58 -2.26
CA THR A 32 18.52 13.35 -1.09
C THR A 32 17.14 12.91 -1.54
N PHE A 33 16.69 11.77 -1.04
CA PHE A 33 15.32 11.30 -1.15
C PHE A 33 14.63 11.42 0.20
N SER A 34 13.34 11.72 0.20
CA SER A 34 12.49 11.56 1.38
C SER A 34 11.36 10.57 1.13
N VAL A 35 11.00 9.83 2.16
CA VAL A 35 9.94 8.82 2.10
C VAL A 35 8.91 9.09 3.18
N ASP A 36 7.66 9.06 2.77
CA ASP A 36 6.50 8.99 3.64
C ASP A 36 5.88 7.59 3.51
N ALA A 37 5.67 6.93 4.65
CA ALA A 37 5.01 5.63 4.74
C ALA A 37 3.77 5.74 5.62
N VAL A 38 2.61 5.37 5.07
CA VAL A 38 1.33 5.29 5.78
C VAL A 38 0.89 3.84 5.79
N LEU A 39 0.74 3.27 6.98
CA LEU A 39 0.29 1.91 7.20
C LEU A 39 -1.16 1.93 7.63
N GLU A 40 -1.97 1.06 7.04
CA GLU A 40 -3.32 0.74 7.51
C GLU A 40 -3.24 -0.51 8.37
N VAL A 41 -3.61 -0.37 9.65
CA VAL A 41 -3.54 -1.40 10.68
C VAL A 41 -4.84 -1.39 11.50
N ASP A 42 -5.16 -2.48 12.17
CA ASP A 42 -6.20 -2.48 13.22
C ASP A 42 -5.54 -2.18 14.56
N THR A 43 -5.70 -0.97 15.10
CA THR A 43 -5.08 -0.61 16.39
C THR A 43 -5.95 -0.94 17.59
N ALA A 44 -7.18 -1.45 17.39
CA ALA A 44 -8.10 -1.73 18.49
C ALA A 44 -7.50 -2.70 19.55
N PRO A 45 -6.73 -3.75 19.19
CA PRO A 45 -6.09 -4.63 20.18
C PRO A 45 -4.96 -3.95 20.96
N ALA A 46 -4.14 -3.13 20.30
CA ALA A 46 -3.03 -2.42 20.93
C ALA A 46 -3.53 -1.30 21.85
N ALA A 47 -4.53 -0.52 21.40
CA ALA A 47 -5.15 0.54 22.20
C ALA A 47 -5.85 0.01 23.46
N ALA A 48 -6.32 -1.24 23.43
CA ALA A 48 -6.96 -1.88 24.58
C ALA A 48 -5.95 -2.37 25.65
N THR A 49 -4.67 -2.53 25.29
CA THR A 49 -3.67 -3.21 26.13
C THR A 49 -2.41 -2.39 26.41
N ASP A 50 -2.19 -1.29 25.68
CA ASP A 50 -1.00 -0.44 25.74
C ASP A 50 0.33 -1.22 25.58
N ASP A 51 0.29 -2.31 24.80
CA ASP A 51 1.44 -3.19 24.56
C ASP A 51 2.07 -2.90 23.20
N LEU A 52 3.35 -2.51 23.22
CA LEU A 52 4.15 -2.25 22.03
C LEU A 52 4.35 -3.51 21.17
N ALA A 53 4.24 -4.71 21.75
CA ALA A 53 4.33 -5.98 21.01
C ALA A 53 3.08 -6.29 20.16
N LEU A 54 1.97 -5.57 20.38
CA LEU A 54 0.72 -5.73 19.64
C LEU A 54 0.50 -4.64 18.59
N THR A 55 1.49 -3.77 18.39
CA THR A 55 1.48 -2.71 17.37
C THR A 55 2.71 -2.81 16.49
N VAL A 56 2.70 -2.08 15.38
CA VAL A 56 3.87 -2.01 14.48
C VAL A 56 4.97 -1.21 15.16
N ASP A 57 6.17 -1.79 15.29
CA ASP A 57 7.36 -1.05 15.70
C ASP A 57 7.81 -0.12 14.56
N TYR A 58 7.33 1.11 14.61
CA TYR A 58 7.66 2.14 13.65
C TYR A 58 9.14 2.58 13.70
N ALA A 59 9.86 2.33 14.81
CA ALA A 59 11.29 2.61 14.89
C ALA A 59 12.08 1.57 14.09
N GLU A 60 11.77 0.28 14.27
CA GLU A 60 12.36 -0.79 13.45
C GLU A 60 11.96 -0.63 11.98
N LEU A 61 10.71 -0.31 11.69
CA LEU A 61 10.25 -0.06 10.32
C LEU A 61 11.03 1.10 9.68
N ALA A 62 11.20 2.22 10.37
CA ALA A 62 11.96 3.36 9.86
C ALA A 62 13.41 2.97 9.51
N GLN A 63 14.06 2.15 10.36
CA GLN A 63 15.41 1.64 10.07
C GLN A 63 15.43 0.72 8.84
N ARG A 64 14.46 -0.18 8.70
CA ARG A 64 14.35 -1.08 7.53
C ARG A 64 14.09 -0.29 6.24
N LEU A 65 13.21 0.71 6.29
CA LEU A 65 12.95 1.59 5.14
C LEU A 65 14.20 2.41 4.77
N HIS A 66 14.93 2.92 5.76
CA HIS A 66 16.18 3.63 5.53
C HIS A 66 17.24 2.72 4.89
N ALA A 67 17.32 1.46 5.30
CA ALA A 67 18.22 0.48 4.70
C ALA A 67 17.87 0.15 3.24
N VAL A 68 16.57 0.09 2.89
CA VAL A 68 16.14 -0.05 1.49
C VAL A 68 16.49 1.19 0.68
N LEU A 69 16.29 2.37 1.25
CA LEU A 69 16.54 3.65 0.59
C LEU A 69 18.04 3.90 0.34
N THR A 70 18.92 3.44 1.24
CA THR A 70 20.39 3.58 1.11
C THR A 70 21.06 2.38 0.46
N GLY A 71 20.29 1.34 0.14
CA GLY A 71 20.77 0.07 -0.37
C GLY A 71 21.09 0.09 -1.86
N GLU A 72 20.70 -1.00 -2.54
CA GLU A 72 20.98 -1.18 -3.96
C GLU A 72 20.32 -0.06 -4.80
N PRO A 73 21.11 0.65 -5.64
CA PRO A 73 20.58 1.63 -6.58
C PRO A 73 19.52 1.02 -7.50
N VAL A 74 18.49 1.80 -7.79
CA VAL A 74 17.44 1.44 -8.74
C VAL A 74 17.25 2.59 -9.71
N ASP A 75 16.85 2.25 -10.92
CA ASP A 75 16.72 3.25 -11.99
C ASP A 75 15.39 4.04 -11.85
N LEU A 76 14.35 3.39 -11.32
CA LEU A 76 12.99 3.94 -11.27
C LEU A 76 12.49 4.08 -9.83
N LEU A 77 11.78 5.19 -9.56
CA LEU A 77 11.13 5.43 -8.27
C LEU A 77 10.03 4.39 -8.01
N GLU A 78 9.34 3.91 -9.03
CA GLU A 78 8.31 2.88 -8.92
C GLU A 78 8.87 1.57 -8.34
N THR A 79 10.10 1.21 -8.72
CA THR A 79 10.80 0.05 -8.17
C THR A 79 11.16 0.27 -6.71
N LEU A 80 11.64 1.47 -6.36
CA LEU A 80 11.94 1.84 -4.99
C LEU A 80 10.68 1.82 -4.11
N CYS A 81 9.61 2.47 -4.55
CA CYS A 81 8.33 2.47 -3.87
C CYS A 81 7.81 1.04 -3.64
N ARG A 82 7.95 0.15 -4.64
CA ARG A 82 7.57 -1.27 -4.49
C ARG A 82 8.39 -1.96 -3.40
N ARG A 83 9.72 -1.84 -3.42
CA ARG A 83 10.59 -2.45 -2.40
C ARG A 83 10.25 -1.96 -0.99
N LEU A 84 9.99 -0.65 -0.83
CA LEU A 84 9.57 -0.05 0.43
C LEU A 84 8.20 -0.59 0.89
N ALA A 85 7.23 -0.70 -0.03
CA ALA A 85 5.92 -1.25 0.28
C ALA A 85 5.99 -2.72 0.70
N ASP A 86 6.85 -3.52 0.06
CA ASP A 86 7.07 -4.93 0.41
C ASP A 86 7.63 -5.08 1.84
N VAL A 87 8.53 -4.18 2.26
CA VAL A 87 9.02 -4.13 3.65
C VAL A 87 7.90 -3.83 4.64
N CYS A 88 7.03 -2.85 4.34
CA CYS A 88 5.89 -2.54 5.19
C CYS A 88 4.89 -3.70 5.28
N LEU A 89 4.59 -4.35 4.16
CA LEU A 89 3.62 -5.46 4.11
C LEU A 89 4.17 -6.78 4.67
N ALA A 90 5.48 -6.88 4.91
CA ALA A 90 6.07 -8.04 5.57
C ALA A 90 5.62 -8.17 7.04
N ASP A 91 5.23 -7.06 7.68
CA ASP A 91 4.64 -7.08 9.01
C ASP A 91 3.21 -7.66 8.93
N PRO A 92 2.88 -8.74 9.66
CA PRO A 92 1.57 -9.38 9.61
C PRO A 92 0.40 -8.46 10.00
N LEU A 93 0.63 -7.46 10.85
CA LEU A 93 -0.39 -6.52 11.34
C LEU A 93 -0.81 -5.50 10.27
N VAL A 94 0.06 -5.22 9.30
CA VAL A 94 -0.19 -4.24 8.24
C VAL A 94 -1.14 -4.84 7.20
N GLN A 95 -2.28 -4.19 6.99
CA GLN A 95 -3.29 -4.58 5.99
C GLN A 95 -3.01 -3.92 4.64
N ALA A 96 -2.61 -2.64 4.66
CA ALA A 96 -2.19 -1.90 3.49
C ALA A 96 -1.03 -0.94 3.82
N ALA A 97 -0.24 -0.62 2.82
CA ALA A 97 0.82 0.37 2.89
C ALA A 97 0.72 1.33 1.71
N GLU A 98 0.74 2.62 2.01
CA GLU A 98 0.90 3.70 1.05
C GLU A 98 2.28 4.33 1.23
N ILE A 99 3.09 4.28 0.18
CA ILE A 99 4.45 4.80 0.16
C ILE A 99 4.52 5.93 -0.82
N THR A 100 5.02 7.09 -0.37
CA THR A 100 5.37 8.22 -1.22
C THR A 100 6.86 8.45 -1.16
N VAL A 101 7.53 8.42 -2.32
CA VAL A 101 8.94 8.80 -2.44
C VAL A 101 9.00 10.17 -3.10
N HIS A 102 9.80 11.07 -2.53
CA HIS A 102 10.02 12.42 -2.97
C HIS A 102 11.43 12.55 -3.57
N LYS A 103 11.51 13.28 -4.69
CA LYS A 103 12.74 13.55 -5.44
C LYS A 103 12.81 15.06 -5.75
N PRO A 104 13.15 15.89 -4.75
CA PRO A 104 13.17 17.35 -4.91
C PRO A 104 14.29 17.84 -5.85
N GLN A 105 15.30 17.02 -6.10
CA GLN A 105 16.47 17.36 -6.92
C GLN A 105 16.41 16.74 -8.34
N ALA A 106 15.21 16.31 -8.79
CA ALA A 106 15.03 15.75 -10.12
C ALA A 106 15.42 16.74 -11.24
N ASP A 107 16.11 16.29 -12.28
CA ASP A 107 16.33 17.11 -13.47
C ASP A 107 15.15 16.96 -14.44
N LEU A 108 14.22 17.91 -14.39
CA LEU A 108 13.07 17.99 -15.29
C LEU A 108 13.23 19.04 -16.41
N GLY A 109 14.35 19.79 -16.42
CA GLY A 109 14.56 20.90 -17.37
C GLY A 109 13.61 22.10 -17.22
N VAL A 110 12.76 22.12 -16.18
CA VAL A 110 11.84 23.22 -15.85
C VAL A 110 11.80 23.44 -14.33
N PRO A 111 11.39 24.62 -13.83
CA PRO A 111 11.24 24.85 -12.38
C PRO A 111 10.10 24.01 -11.79
N PHE A 112 10.34 23.41 -10.63
CA PHE A 112 9.37 22.66 -9.83
C PHE A 112 9.79 22.68 -8.36
N ASP A 113 8.87 22.36 -7.45
CA ASP A 113 9.15 22.29 -6.01
C ASP A 113 9.53 20.86 -5.58
N ASP A 114 8.78 19.86 -6.04
CA ASP A 114 9.02 18.45 -5.72
C ASP A 114 8.41 17.51 -6.78
N VAL A 115 9.00 16.32 -6.91
CA VAL A 115 8.47 15.22 -7.72
C VAL A 115 8.22 14.04 -6.80
N THR A 116 6.99 13.55 -6.78
CA THR A 116 6.62 12.43 -5.92
C THR A 116 6.02 11.26 -6.69
N VAL A 117 6.31 10.06 -6.22
CA VAL A 117 5.65 8.83 -6.67
C VAL A 117 5.02 8.16 -5.46
N THR A 118 3.69 8.05 -5.50
CA THR A 118 2.90 7.37 -4.47
C THR A 118 2.35 6.05 -4.99
N ILE A 119 2.58 4.97 -4.24
CA ILE A 119 1.90 3.69 -4.48
C ILE A 119 1.16 3.26 -3.23
N ARG A 120 -0.02 2.67 -3.41
CA ARG A 120 -0.73 1.95 -2.34
C ARG A 120 -0.82 0.47 -2.69
N ARG A 121 -0.51 -0.39 -1.73
CA ARG A 121 -0.60 -1.84 -1.84
C ARG A 121 -1.34 -2.39 -0.63
N GLU A 122 -2.21 -3.35 -0.88
CA GLU A 122 -2.94 -4.08 0.14
C GLU A 122 -2.44 -5.52 0.13
N LYS A 123 -2.45 -6.19 1.28
CA LYS A 123 -2.33 -7.65 1.29
C LYS A 123 -3.50 -8.22 0.50
N ALA A 124 -3.22 -9.08 -0.47
CA ALA A 124 -4.26 -9.86 -1.11
C ALA A 124 -4.98 -10.65 -0.01
N GLY A 125 -6.24 -10.31 0.26
CA GLY A 125 -7.03 -11.04 1.23
C GLY A 125 -7.04 -12.52 0.86
N GLY A 126 -6.81 -13.39 1.85
CA GLY A 126 -7.26 -14.78 1.75
C GLY A 126 -8.74 -14.81 1.32
N PRO A 127 -9.20 -15.89 0.66
CA PRO A 127 -10.35 -15.87 -0.24
C PRO A 127 -11.54 -15.12 0.37
N ALA A 128 -11.95 -14.07 -0.35
CA ALA A 128 -13.03 -13.17 0.02
C ALA A 128 -14.28 -13.97 0.44
N SER A 129 -14.74 -13.72 1.67
CA SER A 129 -16.08 -14.10 2.11
C SER A 129 -17.08 -13.53 1.11
N THR A 130 -17.64 -14.43 0.31
CA THR A 130 -18.69 -14.17 -0.68
C THR A 130 -19.87 -13.52 0.03
N HIS A 131 -19.96 -12.20 -0.03
CA HIS A 131 -21.17 -11.49 0.39
C HIS A 131 -22.20 -11.66 -0.71
N GLY A 132 -23.16 -12.54 -0.43
CA GLY A 132 -24.27 -12.87 -1.30
C GLY A 132 -25.00 -11.62 -1.79
N SER A 133 -25.01 -11.46 -3.11
CA SER A 133 -25.99 -10.61 -3.78
C SER A 133 -27.32 -11.35 -3.78
N GLN A 134 -28.20 -10.99 -2.84
CA GLN A 134 -29.62 -11.27 -2.94
C GLN A 134 -30.17 -10.53 -4.17
N ALA A 135 -30.17 -11.20 -5.32
CA ALA A 135 -31.01 -10.83 -6.43
C ALA A 135 -32.46 -11.19 -6.06
N ARG A 136 -33.24 -10.13 -5.91
CA ARG A 136 -34.65 -10.11 -5.57
C ARG A 136 -35.47 -11.03 -6.48
N ARG A 137 -36.36 -11.81 -5.85
CA ARG A 137 -37.47 -12.53 -6.48
C ARG A 137 -38.23 -11.61 -7.45
N GLY A 138 -38.27 -11.98 -8.72
CA GLY A 138 -39.36 -11.63 -9.64
C GLY A 138 -40.14 -12.91 -9.96
N PRO A 139 -41.49 -12.91 -9.97
CA PRO A 139 -42.25 -14.10 -10.32
C PRO A 139 -42.22 -14.27 -11.85
N LEU A 140 -41.73 -15.39 -12.33
CA LEU A 140 -41.96 -15.83 -13.71
C LEU A 140 -42.93 -17.00 -13.73
N GLY A 141 -44.05 -16.78 -14.43
CA GLY A 141 -44.67 -17.75 -15.32
C GLY A 141 -45.48 -18.87 -14.66
N GLN A 142 -46.80 -18.69 -14.64
CA GLN A 142 -47.75 -19.81 -14.63
C GLN A 142 -47.48 -20.66 -15.88
N ALA A 143 -47.10 -21.92 -15.66
CA ALA A 143 -47.17 -22.96 -16.66
C ALA A 143 -48.64 -23.39 -16.76
N ASP A 144 -49.29 -23.03 -17.86
CA ASP A 144 -50.58 -23.59 -18.22
C ASP A 144 -50.36 -24.80 -19.14
N GLU A 145 -51.16 -25.81 -18.87
CA GLU A 145 -51.08 -27.17 -19.34
C GLU A 145 -51.40 -27.28 -20.84
N ALA A 146 -50.57 -28.03 -21.57
CA ALA A 146 -51.01 -28.74 -22.76
C ALA A 146 -50.73 -30.23 -22.51
N ARG A 147 -51.77 -30.90 -22.03
CA ARG A 147 -51.91 -32.36 -22.02
C ARG A 147 -52.22 -32.88 -23.42
N ASP A 148 -51.89 -34.16 -23.60
CA ASP A 148 -52.50 -35.13 -24.54
C ASP A 148 -52.15 -34.96 -26.03
N ALA A 149 -51.96 -36.00 -26.84
CA ALA A 149 -51.81 -37.45 -26.67
C ALA A 149 -51.37 -38.03 -28.04
N ASP A 150 -50.76 -39.22 -28.02
CA ASP A 150 -50.95 -40.36 -28.94
C ASP A 150 -51.27 -40.10 -30.43
N GLY A 151 -50.40 -40.62 -31.32
CA GLY A 151 -50.63 -40.70 -32.78
C GLY A 151 -49.35 -40.92 -33.58
#